data_AF-A1RVC9-F1
#
_entry.id   AF-A1RVC9-F1
#
_cell.length_a   1.000
_cell.length_b   1.000
_cell.length_c   1.000
_cell.angle_alpha   90.00
_cell.angle_beta   90.00
_cell.angle_gamma   90.00
#
_symmetry.space_group_name_H-M   'P 1'
#
loop_
_entity.id
_entity.type
_entity.pdbx_description
1 polymer ?
#
loop_
_entity_poly.entity_id
_entity_poly.type
_entity_poly.pdbx_seq_one_letter_code
_entity_poly.pdbx_strand_id
1 'polypeptide(L)'
;MWSLVFLAGGALALAFGLREVALLVAVAGGLFHTLVLKPAGACVRGRFSGCEVVLASPYAAPLGVPLQYLGALWFVVAPLAHWFGFGLFWAVVGLVGIAALVGLEVKLRAFCLYCTIAHGLGLVVILALV
;
A
#
# COMPACT_ATOMS: atom_id res chain seq x y z
N MET A 1 12.86 5.60 4.09
CA MET A 1 12.78 6.24 5.41
C MET A 1 11.45 6.98 5.58
N TRP A 2 11.11 7.94 4.72
CA TRP A 2 9.85 8.70 4.83
C TRP A 2 8.55 7.86 4.87
N SER A 3 8.41 6.81 4.04
CA SER A 3 7.21 5.94 4.10
C SER A 3 7.04 5.20 5.44
N LEU A 4 8.14 4.90 6.15
CA LEU A 4 8.07 4.31 7.49
C LEU A 4 7.58 5.32 8.52
N VAL A 5 7.92 6.61 8.36
CA VAL A 5 7.41 7.69 9.20
C VAL A 5 5.90 7.85 9.02
N PHE A 6 5.42 7.83 7.77
CA PHE A 6 3.97 7.86 7.50
C PHE A 6 3.26 6.63 8.08
N LEU A 7 3.84 5.44 7.93
CA LEU A 7 3.28 4.20 8.48
C LEU A 7 3.18 4.27 10.01
N ALA A 8 4.27 4.65 10.69
CA ALA A 8 4.30 4.77 12.14
C ALA A 8 3.35 5.87 12.63
N GLY A 9 3.34 7.04 11.97
CA GLY A 9 2.44 8.14 12.30
C GLY A 9 0.97 7.78 12.14
N GLY A 10 0.62 7.10 11.05
CA GLY A 10 -0.74 6.61 10.82
C GLY A 10 -1.17 5.56 11.85
N ALA A 11 -0.30 4.60 12.15
CA ALA A 11 -0.57 3.58 13.18
C ALA A 11 -0.72 4.19 14.59
N LEU A 12 0.13 5.17 14.94
CA LEU A 12 0.02 5.90 16.20
C LEU A 12 -1.29 6.68 16.29
N ALA A 13 -1.64 7.45 15.24
CA ALA A 13 -2.90 8.18 15.19
C ALA A 13 -4.10 7.24 15.36
N LEU A 14 -4.06 6.06 14.73
CA LEU A 14 -5.09 5.03 14.88
C LEU A 14 -5.17 4.51 16.32
N ALA A 15 -4.03 4.26 16.97
CA ALA A 15 -3.97 3.81 18.36
C ALA A 15 -4.55 4.84 19.35
N PHE A 16 -4.47 6.14 19.02
CA PHE A 16 -5.08 7.21 19.80
C PHE A 16 -6.54 7.51 19.41
N GLY A 17 -7.16 6.71 18.53
CA GLY A 17 -8.55 6.90 18.09
C GLY A 17 -8.74 8.04 17.07
N LEU A 18 -7.66 8.62 16.55
CA LEU A 18 -7.69 9.72 15.57
C LEU A 18 -7.83 9.17 14.14
N ARG A 19 -8.99 8.58 13.85
CA ARG A 19 -9.25 7.83 12.59
C ARG A 19 -9.01 8.66 11.33
N GLU A 20 -9.51 9.90 11.28
CA GLU A 20 -9.34 10.78 10.12
C GLU A 20 -7.87 11.14 9.88
N VAL A 21 -7.12 11.40 10.96
CA VAL A 21 -5.68 11.69 10.88
C VAL A 21 -4.92 10.46 10.41
N ALA A 22 -5.23 9.28 10.97
CA ALA A 22 -4.64 8.01 10.54
C ALA A 22 -4.88 7.75 9.05
N LEU A 23 -6.11 7.96 8.58
CA LEU A 23 -6.49 7.81 7.18
C LEU A 23 -5.68 8.75 6.28
N LEU A 24 -5.67 10.04 6.57
CA LEU A 24 -4.99 11.04 5.73
C LEU A 24 -3.47 10.84 5.69
N VAL A 25 -2.86 10.55 6.85
CA VAL A 25 -1.42 10.29 6.94
C VAL A 25 -1.04 9.02 6.17
N ALA A 26 -1.81 7.94 6.31
CA ALA A 26 -1.53 6.69 5.61
C ALA A 26 -1.80 6.79 4.10
N VAL A 27 -2.83 7.53 3.67
CA VAL A 27 -3.10 7.81 2.25
C VAL A 27 -1.99 8.66 1.65
N ALA A 28 -1.57 9.74 2.31
CA ALA A 28 -0.45 10.56 1.85
C ALA A 28 0.84 9.73 1.74
N GLY A 29 1.11 8.88 2.75
CA GLY A 29 2.23 7.94 2.74
C GLY A 29 2.14 6.94 1.60
N GLY A 30 0.95 6.39 1.34
CA GLY A 30 0.68 5.44 0.27
C GLY A 30 0.91 6.05 -1.11
N LEU A 31 0.36 7.24 -1.36
CA LEU A 31 0.57 7.97 -2.63
C LEU A 31 2.02 8.38 -2.83
N PHE A 32 2.69 8.87 -1.79
CA PHE A 32 4.12 9.14 -1.86
C PHE A 32 4.92 7.88 -2.16
N HIS A 33 4.57 6.77 -1.53
CA HIS A 33 5.23 5.48 -1.74
C HIS A 33 5.04 4.97 -3.16
N THR A 34 3.83 5.02 -3.72
CA THR A 34 3.52 4.45 -5.04
C THR A 34 3.89 5.38 -6.21
N LEU A 35 3.73 6.70 -6.07
CA LEU A 35 3.92 7.65 -7.17
C LEU A 35 5.30 8.33 -7.17
N VAL A 36 5.82 8.66 -5.99
CA VAL A 36 7.09 9.40 -5.86
C VAL A 36 8.26 8.44 -5.72
N LEU A 37 8.14 7.45 -4.84
CA LEU A 37 9.13 6.40 -4.65
C LEU A 37 8.91 5.25 -5.64
N LYS A 38 9.15 5.49 -6.93
CA LYS A 38 8.95 4.46 -7.96
C LYS A 38 9.68 3.15 -7.59
N PRO A 39 9.02 1.99 -7.72
CA PRO A 39 9.54 0.71 -7.24
C PRO A 39 10.89 0.34 -7.88
N ALA A 40 11.04 0.54 -9.19
CA ALA A 40 12.30 0.28 -9.90
C ALA A 40 13.47 1.13 -9.36
N GLY A 41 13.23 2.37 -8.95
CA GLY A 41 14.26 3.24 -8.38
C GLY A 41 14.57 2.90 -6.92
N ALA A 42 13.54 2.60 -6.13
CA ALA A 42 13.64 2.32 -4.70
C ALA A 42 14.27 0.94 -4.43
N CYS A 43 13.87 -0.09 -5.17
CA CYS A 43 14.38 -1.45 -5.01
C CYS A 43 15.82 -1.60 -5.50
N VAL A 44 16.19 -0.95 -6.61
CA VAL A 44 17.58 -0.97 -7.12
C VAL A 44 18.54 -0.23 -6.18
N ARG A 45 18.14 0.93 -5.63
CA ARG A 45 18.97 1.66 -4.64
C ARG A 45 19.02 1.01 -3.27
N GLY A 46 17.91 0.41 -2.83
CA GLY A 46 17.76 -0.10 -1.47
C GLY A 46 18.35 -1.49 -1.22
N ARG A 47 18.74 -2.22 -2.28
CA ARG A 47 19.14 -3.65 -2.21
C ARG A 47 18.14 -4.49 -1.41
N PHE A 48 16.83 -4.19 -1.54
CA PHE A 48 15.80 -4.97 -0.87
C PHE A 48 15.68 -6.32 -1.59
N SER A 49 16.10 -7.40 -0.91
CA SER A 49 16.09 -8.76 -1.45
C SER A 49 14.69 -9.14 -1.95
N GLY A 50 14.57 -9.73 -3.14
CA GLY A 50 13.31 -10.24 -3.67
C GLY A 50 12.45 -9.22 -4.41
N CYS A 51 12.74 -7.92 -4.31
CA CYS A 51 12.10 -6.89 -5.13
C CYS A 51 12.23 -7.18 -6.62
N GLU A 52 13.43 -7.56 -7.07
CA GLU A 52 13.77 -7.82 -8.46
C GLU A 52 12.92 -8.93 -9.05
N VAL A 53 12.67 -9.99 -8.29
CA VAL A 53 11.82 -11.11 -8.71
C VAL A 53 10.36 -10.68 -8.80
N VAL A 54 9.87 -9.95 -7.80
CA VAL A 54 8.47 -9.47 -7.76
C VAL A 54 8.20 -8.49 -8.90
N LEU A 55 9.10 -7.53 -9.13
CA LEU A 55 8.94 -6.50 -10.16
C LEU A 55 9.20 -6.99 -11.58
N ALA A 56 10.03 -8.04 -11.77
CA ALA A 56 10.22 -8.68 -13.06
C ALA A 56 9.10 -9.68 -13.41
N SER A 57 8.23 -10.02 -12.44
CA SER A 57 7.15 -10.97 -12.65
C SER A 57 6.06 -10.37 -13.57
N PRO A 58 5.31 -11.21 -14.31
CA PRO A 58 4.18 -10.76 -15.11
C PRO A 58 3.05 -10.15 -14.25
N TYR A 59 3.06 -10.40 -12.94
CA TYR A 59 2.09 -9.87 -12.01
C TYR A 59 2.37 -8.41 -11.61
N ALA A 60 3.55 -7.87 -11.92
CA ALA A 60 3.88 -6.47 -11.64
C ALA A 60 3.07 -5.47 -12.48
N ALA A 61 2.53 -5.93 -13.62
CA ALA A 61 1.70 -5.13 -14.51
C ALA A 61 0.52 -5.97 -15.06
N PRO A 62 -0.48 -6.30 -14.21
CA PRO A 62 -1.65 -7.04 -14.68
C PRO A 62 -2.35 -6.25 -15.79
N LEU A 63 -2.68 -6.94 -16.89
CA LEU A 63 -3.29 -6.33 -18.10
C LEU A 63 -2.46 -5.16 -18.69
N GLY A 64 -1.15 -5.13 -18.43
CA GLY A 64 -0.26 -4.06 -18.88
C GLY A 64 -0.30 -2.79 -18.02
N VAL A 65 -1.09 -2.76 -16.95
CA VAL A 65 -1.17 -1.61 -16.02
C VAL A 65 -0.23 -1.85 -14.83
N PRO A 66 0.81 -1.03 -14.63
CA PRO A 66 1.70 -1.16 -13.48
C PRO A 66 0.94 -1.11 -12.15
N LEU A 67 1.24 -2.06 -11.25
CA LEU A 67 0.60 -2.17 -9.93
C LEU A 67 0.68 -0.87 -9.11
N GLN A 68 1.73 -0.08 -9.28
CA GLN A 68 1.87 1.21 -8.60
C GLN A 68 0.72 2.18 -8.89
N TYR A 69 0.14 2.16 -10.10
CA TYR A 69 -1.00 3.01 -10.45
C TYR A 69 -2.30 2.46 -9.88
N LEU A 70 -2.46 1.13 -9.87
CA LEU A 70 -3.61 0.49 -9.22
C LEU A 70 -3.61 0.74 -7.71
N GLY A 71 -2.44 0.64 -7.07
CA GLY A 71 -2.27 0.99 -5.66
C GLY A 71 -2.53 2.47 -5.39
N ALA A 72 -1.99 3.37 -6.22
CA ALA A 72 -2.25 4.80 -6.10
C ALA A 72 -3.74 5.13 -6.23
N LEU A 73 -4.42 4.54 -7.22
CA LEU A 73 -5.87 4.68 -7.38
C LEU A 73 -6.61 4.23 -6.12
N TRP A 74 -6.21 3.09 -5.54
CA TRP A 74 -6.81 2.60 -4.31
C TRP A 74 -6.68 3.59 -3.14
N PHE A 75 -5.50 4.18 -2.95
CA PHE A 75 -5.26 5.21 -1.95
C PHE A 75 -6.03 6.52 -2.21
N VAL A 76 -6.16 6.97 -3.47
CA VAL A 76 -6.93 8.17 -3.82
C VAL A 76 -8.41 8.01 -3.50
N VAL A 77 -8.98 6.83 -3.73
CA VAL A 77 -10.41 6.58 -3.52
C VAL A 77 -10.73 6.33 -2.06
N ALA A 78 -9.78 5.91 -1.22
CA ALA A 78 -10.04 5.61 0.19
C ALA A 78 -10.65 6.78 0.99
N PRO A 79 -10.15 8.02 0.90
CA PRO A 79 -10.80 9.17 1.52
C PRO A 79 -12.24 9.39 1.00
N LEU A 80 -12.46 9.25 -0.31
CA LEU A 80 -13.81 9.35 -0.88
C LEU A 80 -14.72 8.26 -0.31
N ALA A 81 -14.24 7.03 -0.19
CA ALA A 81 -14.97 5.93 0.42
C ALA A 81 -15.40 6.22 1.86
N HIS A 82 -14.53 6.90 2.63
CA HIS A 82 -14.84 7.34 3.98
C HIS A 82 -15.99 8.37 4.00
N TRP A 83 -15.89 9.45 3.22
CA TRP A 83 -16.88 10.55 3.26
C TRP A 83 -18.21 10.22 2.57
N PHE A 84 -18.20 9.37 1.55
CA PHE A 84 -19.42 8.94 0.85
C PHE A 84 -20.05 7.67 1.46
N GLY A 85 -19.51 7.15 2.58
CA GLY A 85 -20.15 6.09 3.36
C GLY A 85 -20.00 4.67 2.81
N PHE A 86 -19.06 4.41 1.88
CA PHE A 86 -18.77 3.07 1.36
C PHE A 86 -17.42 2.51 1.84
N GLY A 87 -16.91 3.02 2.96
CA GLY A 87 -15.62 2.65 3.55
C GLY A 87 -15.42 1.14 3.75
N LEU A 88 -16.45 0.43 4.26
CA LEU A 88 -16.37 -1.03 4.47
C LEU A 88 -16.16 -1.80 3.15
N PHE A 89 -16.88 -1.44 2.09
CA PHE A 89 -16.70 -2.07 0.78
C PHE A 89 -15.27 -1.84 0.27
N TRP A 90 -14.78 -0.60 0.38
CA TRP A 90 -13.42 -0.26 -0.07
C TRP A 90 -12.33 -0.94 0.76
N ALA A 91 -12.57 -1.10 2.07
CA ALA A 91 -11.72 -1.85 2.98
C ALA A 91 -11.62 -3.34 2.60
N VAL A 92 -12.74 -3.98 2.24
CA VAL A 92 -12.75 -5.37 1.75
C VAL A 92 -11.96 -5.50 0.46
N VAL A 93 -12.17 -4.59 -0.51
CA VAL A 93 -11.39 -4.57 -1.76
C VAL A 93 -9.89 -4.46 -1.47
N GLY A 94 -9.50 -3.57 -0.55
CA GLY A 94 -8.11 -3.41 -0.13
C GLY A 94 -7.54 -4.66 0.53
N LEU A 95 -8.29 -5.28 1.44
CA LEU A 95 -7.85 -6.47 2.17
C LEU A 95 -7.65 -7.66 1.22
N VAL A 96 -8.59 -7.88 0.30
CA VAL A 96 -8.47 -8.92 -0.75
C VAL A 96 -7.27 -8.63 -1.65
N GLY A 97 -7.06 -7.37 -2.03
CA GLY A 97 -5.89 -6.93 -2.81
C GLY A 97 -4.57 -7.25 -2.11
N ILE A 98 -4.42 -6.85 -0.84
CA ILE A 98 -3.23 -7.14 -0.03
C ILE A 98 -3.01 -8.64 0.10
N ALA A 99 -4.06 -9.41 0.42
CA ALA A 99 -3.96 -10.86 0.55
C ALA A 99 -3.50 -11.53 -0.75
N ALA A 100 -4.03 -11.09 -1.90
CA ALA A 100 -3.62 -11.59 -3.20
C ALA A 100 -2.16 -11.25 -3.52
N LEU A 101 -1.72 -10.02 -3.24
CA LEU A 101 -0.35 -9.58 -3.48
C LEU A 101 0.66 -10.31 -2.59
N VAL A 102 0.35 -10.47 -1.29
CA VAL A 102 1.17 -11.28 -0.37
C VAL A 102 1.21 -12.75 -0.84
N GLY A 103 0.09 -13.29 -1.30
CA GLY A 103 0.04 -14.64 -1.88
C GLY A 103 0.96 -14.79 -3.10
N LEU A 104 1.09 -13.75 -3.93
CA LEU A 104 2.04 -13.73 -5.05
C LEU A 104 3.49 -13.68 -4.58
N GLU A 105 3.83 -12.89 -3.55
CA GLU A 105 5.17 -12.87 -2.94
C GLU A 105 5.56 -14.26 -2.41
N VAL A 106 4.64 -14.93 -1.71
CA VAL A 106 4.83 -16.31 -1.22
C VAL A 106 5.01 -17.29 -2.39
N LYS A 107 4.19 -17.18 -3.44
CA LYS A 107 4.29 -18.02 -4.65
C LYS A 107 5.62 -17.84 -5.37
N LEU A 108 6.11 -16.61 -5.46
CA LEU A 108 7.40 -16.26 -6.08
C LEU A 108 8.60 -16.57 -5.17
N ARG A 109 8.35 -16.92 -3.89
CA ARG A 109 9.36 -17.10 -2.84
C ARG A 109 10.28 -15.89 -2.69
N ALA A 110 9.72 -14.70 -2.88
CA ALA A 110 10.44 -13.44 -2.86
C ALA A 110 9.62 -12.39 -2.13
N PHE A 111 10.12 -11.90 -0.99
CA PHE A 111 9.45 -10.91 -0.16
C PHE A 111 10.01 -9.52 -0.44
N CYS A 112 9.19 -8.65 -1.03
CA CYS A 112 9.60 -7.32 -1.40
C CYS A 112 9.31 -6.34 -0.24
N LEU A 113 10.36 -5.84 0.43
CA LEU A 113 10.17 -4.92 1.56
C LEU A 113 9.42 -3.64 1.16
N TYR A 114 9.59 -3.18 -0.09
CA TYR A 114 8.81 -2.08 -0.64
C TYR A 114 7.31 -2.41 -0.63
N CYS A 115 6.92 -3.58 -1.15
CA CYS A 115 5.53 -4.05 -1.12
C CYS A 115 5.02 -4.23 0.31
N THR A 116 5.83 -4.76 1.23
CA THR A 116 5.47 -4.88 2.65
C THR A 116 5.12 -3.53 3.27
N ILE A 117 5.88 -2.47 2.99
CA ILE A 117 5.57 -1.11 3.46
C ILE A 117 4.24 -0.62 2.87
N ALA A 118 4.02 -0.84 1.57
CA ALA A 118 2.76 -0.50 0.92
C ALA A 118 1.56 -1.25 1.54
N HIS A 119 1.72 -2.54 1.85
CA HIS A 119 0.71 -3.35 2.53
C HIS A 119 0.43 -2.83 3.94
N GLY A 120 1.47 -2.43 4.68
CA GLY A 120 1.30 -1.81 6.00
C GLY A 120 0.50 -0.52 5.95
N LEU A 121 0.82 0.37 4.99
CA LEU A 121 0.08 1.62 4.79
C LEU A 121 -1.39 1.33 4.40
N GLY A 122 -1.61 0.36 3.50
CA GLY A 122 -2.94 -0.09 3.13
C GLY A 122 -3.73 -0.64 4.32
N LEU A 123 -3.08 -1.41 5.20
CA LEU A 123 -3.72 -1.95 6.41
C LEU A 123 -4.15 -0.84 7.37
N VAL A 124 -3.32 0.19 7.58
CA VAL A 124 -3.71 1.35 8.40
C VAL A 124 -4.94 2.06 7.80
N VAL A 125 -4.97 2.24 6.47
CA VAL A 125 -6.15 2.80 5.79
C VAL A 125 -7.38 1.92 5.98
N ILE A 126 -7.27 0.61 5.77
CA ILE A 126 -8.36 -0.35 5.95
C ILE A 126 -8.96 -0.24 7.36
N LEU A 127 -8.10 -0.22 8.38
CA LEU A 127 -8.53 -0.10 9.77
C LEU A 127 -9.11 1.28 10.10
N ALA A 128 -8.65 2.34 9.45
CA ALA A 128 -9.23 3.66 9.62
C ALA A 128 -10.61 3.79 8.95
N LEU A 129 -10.89 3.00 7.90
CA LEU A 129 -12.16 2.99 7.17
C LEU A 129 -13.31 2.26 7.88
N VAL A 130 -13.01 1.33 8.80
CA VAL A 130 -13.99 0.54 9.57
C VAL A 130 -14.07 1.01 11.01
#